data_AF-A0A972S883-F1
#
_entry.id   AF-A0A972S883-F1
#
_cell.length_a   1.000
_cell.length_b   1.000
_cell.length_c   1.000
_cell.angle_alpha   90.00
_cell.angle_beta   90.00
_cell.angle_gamma   90.00
#
_symmetry.space_group_name_H-M   'P 1'
#
loop_
_entity.id
_entity.type
_entity.pdbx_description
1 polymer ?
#
loop_
_entity_poly.entity_id
_entity_poly.type
_entity_poly.pdbx_seq_one_letter_code
_entity_poly.pdbx_strand_id
1 'polypeptide(L)'
;MRDFSALLKIKKEELKGLEIEIQRENQKRDSVKEDIENLYTEISKFSLPKSGNISEINALKESVYLLNEEIKRKKDFLKEIDLKIEKLKEDYQELSVEYEKIKYLNEVEEKKRKEAKEEKERKELDDIASILFARRER
;
A
#
# COMPACT_ATOMS: atom_id res chain seq x y z
N MET A 1 2.20 -12.41 -30.71
CA MET A 1 1.79 -12.78 -29.34
C MET A 1 2.20 -11.66 -28.41
N ARG A 2 1.35 -11.23 -27.48
CA ARG A 2 1.65 -10.12 -26.55
C ARG A 2 2.27 -10.68 -25.28
N ASP A 3 3.37 -10.08 -24.83
CA ASP A 3 4.02 -10.38 -23.56
C ASP A 3 3.59 -9.33 -22.53
N PHE A 4 2.98 -9.77 -21.44
CA PHE A 4 2.47 -8.90 -20.37
C PHE A 4 3.41 -8.82 -19.17
N SER A 5 4.56 -9.53 -19.20
CA SER A 5 5.51 -9.61 -18.08
C SER A 5 6.06 -8.25 -17.65
N ALA A 6 6.40 -7.38 -18.61
CA ALA A 6 6.87 -6.02 -18.33
C ALA A 6 5.78 -5.16 -17.65
N LEU A 7 4.54 -5.26 -18.12
CA LEU A 7 3.40 -4.54 -17.55
C LEU A 7 3.07 -5.04 -16.14
N LEU A 8 3.12 -6.35 -15.91
CA LEU A 8 2.95 -6.94 -14.58
C LEU A 8 4.00 -6.45 -13.60
N LYS A 9 5.26 -6.35 -14.05
CA LYS A 9 6.34 -5.85 -13.20
C LYS A 9 6.08 -4.40 -12.76
N ILE A 10 5.70 -3.53 -13.70
CA ILE A 10 5.37 -2.12 -13.42
C ILE A 10 4.22 -2.04 -12.42
N LYS A 11 3.11 -2.75 -12.68
CA LYS A 11 1.92 -2.75 -11.81
C LYS A 11 2.22 -3.28 -10.40
N LYS A 12 3.09 -4.29 -10.30
CA LYS A 12 3.57 -4.81 -9.01
C LYS A 12 4.43 -3.81 -8.25
N GLU A 13 5.27 -3.04 -8.95
CA GLU A 13 6.06 -1.97 -8.34
C GLU A 13 5.18 -0.82 -7.86
N GLU A 14 4.16 -0.44 -8.64
CA GLU A 14 3.14 0.54 -8.24
C GLU A 14 2.38 0.10 -6.98
N LEU A 15 1.93 -1.16 -6.91
CA LEU A 15 1.27 -1.71 -5.72
C LEU A 15 2.15 -1.62 -4.47
N LYS A 16 3.42 -2.01 -4.58
CA LYS A 16 4.39 -1.88 -3.49
C LYS A 16 4.60 -0.43 -3.08
N GLY A 17 4.60 0.50 -4.03
CA GLY A 17 4.69 1.93 -3.76
C GLY A 17 3.54 2.41 -2.88
N LEU A 18 2.30 2.02 -3.22
CA LEU A 18 1.11 2.33 -2.42
C LEU A 18 1.15 1.68 -1.04
N GLU A 19 1.58 0.42 -0.92
CA GLU A 19 1.74 -0.25 0.39
C GLU A 19 2.69 0.53 1.31
N ILE A 20 3.84 0.96 0.76
CA ILE A 20 4.82 1.75 1.50
C ILE A 20 4.22 3.10 1.90
N GLU A 21 3.48 3.77 1.02
CA GLU A 21 2.86 5.06 1.35
C GLU A 21 1.79 4.91 2.44
N ILE A 22 0.93 3.88 2.35
CA ILE A 22 -0.04 3.55 3.39
C ILE A 22 0.66 3.31 4.73
N GLN A 23 1.76 2.55 4.75
CA GLN A 23 2.52 2.31 5.98
C GLN A 23 3.10 3.61 6.56
N ARG A 24 3.66 4.49 5.73
CA ARG A 24 4.18 5.80 6.17
C ARG A 24 3.10 6.68 6.78
N GLU A 25 1.94 6.77 6.15
CA GLU A 25 0.83 7.57 6.68
C GLU A 25 0.26 6.97 7.99
N ASN A 26 0.22 5.64 8.13
CA ASN A 26 -0.14 5.00 9.39
C ASN A 26 0.87 5.32 10.51
N GLN A 27 2.18 5.29 10.24
CA GLN A 27 3.19 5.67 11.23
C GLN A 27 3.02 7.13 11.67
N LYS A 28 2.76 8.02 10.71
CA LYS A 28 2.48 9.43 10.99
C LYS A 28 1.21 9.61 11.82
N ARG A 29 0.15 8.87 11.50
CA ARG A 29 -1.10 8.83 12.26
C ARG A 29 -0.87 8.43 13.72
N ASP A 30 -0.09 7.38 13.94
CA ASP A 30 0.21 6.88 15.28
C ASP A 30 1.04 7.87 16.08
N SER A 31 2.04 8.50 15.46
CA SER A 31 2.80 9.59 16.08
C SER A 31 1.93 10.79 16.48
N VAL A 32 0.98 11.20 15.63
CA VAL A 32 0.04 12.30 15.96
C VAL A 32 -0.88 11.92 17.11
N LYS A 33 -1.30 10.66 17.22
CA LYS A 33 -2.09 10.18 18.36
C LYS A 33 -1.29 10.21 19.65
N GLU A 34 -0.05 9.75 19.62
CA GLU A 34 0.86 9.81 20.77
C GLU A 34 1.08 11.25 21.22
N ASP A 35 1.29 12.19 20.29
CA ASP A 35 1.37 13.62 20.61
C ASP A 35 0.12 14.14 21.32
N ILE A 36 -1.08 13.75 20.86
CA ILE A 36 -2.34 14.14 21.50
C ILE A 36 -2.43 13.59 22.92
N GLU A 37 -2.03 12.34 23.14
CA GLU A 37 -2.00 11.72 24.47
C GLU A 37 -0.99 12.40 25.40
N ASN A 38 0.17 12.80 24.86
CA ASN A 38 1.18 13.56 25.59
C ASN A 38 0.65 14.94 26.02
N LEU A 39 -0.05 15.65 25.13
CA LEU A 39 -0.70 16.93 25.46
C LEU A 39 -1.80 16.75 26.53
N TYR A 40 -2.59 15.69 26.45
CA TYR A 40 -3.57 15.39 27.52
C TYR A 40 -2.87 15.10 28.85
N THR A 41 -1.77 14.38 28.83
CA THR A 41 -0.95 14.11 30.01
C THR A 41 -0.35 15.41 30.58
N GLU A 42 0.10 16.32 29.73
CA GLU A 42 0.56 17.64 30.14
C GLU A 42 -0.55 18.45 30.80
N ILE A 43 -1.75 18.47 30.19
CA ILE A 43 -2.92 19.13 30.79
C ILE A 43 -3.23 18.55 32.18
N SER A 44 -3.11 17.23 32.34
CA SER A 44 -3.40 16.55 33.61
C SER A 44 -2.45 16.92 34.76
N LYS A 45 -1.24 17.40 34.44
CA LYS A 45 -0.25 17.85 35.42
C LYS A 45 -0.58 19.21 36.01
N PHE A 46 -1.45 20.00 35.37
CA PHE A 46 -1.88 21.28 35.93
C PHE A 46 -2.82 21.07 37.11
N SER A 47 -2.33 21.41 38.30
CA SER A 47 -3.18 21.54 39.49
C SER A 47 -3.60 23.00 39.68
N LEU A 48 -4.87 23.23 40.02
CA LEU A 48 -5.32 24.55 40.45
C LEU A 48 -4.58 24.96 41.72
N PRO A 49 -3.94 26.15 41.76
CA PRO A 49 -3.30 26.64 42.96
C PRO A 49 -4.35 26.87 44.05
N LYS A 50 -4.13 26.32 45.25
CA LYS A 50 -5.01 26.50 46.42
C LYS A 50 -4.89 27.89 47.06
N SER A 51 -3.85 28.62 46.71
CA SER A 51 -3.52 29.98 47.12
C SER A 51 -2.60 30.58 46.06
N GLY A 52 -2.72 31.88 45.74
CA GLY A 52 -1.91 32.52 44.72
C GLY A 52 -2.48 33.84 44.23
N ASN A 53 -1.71 34.57 43.41
CA ASN A 53 -2.14 35.81 42.79
C ASN A 53 -3.06 35.49 41.59
N ILE A 54 -4.11 36.31 41.37
CA ILE A 54 -5.02 36.20 40.21
C ILE A 54 -4.25 36.09 38.88
N SER A 55 -3.09 36.75 38.79
CA SER A 55 -2.21 36.69 37.62
C SER A 55 -1.71 35.28 37.31
N GLU A 56 -1.40 34.47 38.34
CA GLU A 56 -0.94 33.08 38.19
C GLU A 56 -2.07 32.16 37.72
N ILE A 57 -3.29 32.40 38.22
CA ILE A 57 -4.49 31.66 37.78
C ILE A 57 -4.80 31.96 36.30
N ASN A 58 -4.65 33.22 35.88
CA ASN A 58 -4.88 33.60 34.49
C ASN A 58 -3.82 33.00 33.56
N ALA A 59 -2.53 33.01 33.95
CA ALA A 59 -1.47 32.36 33.18
C ALA A 59 -1.69 30.84 33.03
N LEU A 60 -2.18 30.18 34.09
CA LEU A 60 -2.53 28.77 34.05
C LEU A 60 -3.68 28.49 33.07
N LYS A 61 -4.75 29.30 33.12
CA LYS A 61 -5.89 29.19 32.20
C LYS A 61 -5.47 29.39 30.75
N GLU A 62 -4.62 30.38 30.48
CA GLU A 62 -4.08 30.65 29.16
C GLU A 62 -3.28 29.45 28.64
N SER A 63 -2.42 28.86 29.49
CA SER A 63 -1.61 27.68 29.13
C SER A 63 -2.50 26.48 28.78
N VAL A 64 -3.50 26.19 29.60
CA VAL A 64 -4.47 25.10 29.33
C VAL A 64 -5.28 25.38 28.07
N TYR A 65 -5.67 26.63 27.82
CA TYR A 65 -6.37 27.02 26.60
C TYR A 65 -5.51 26.78 25.35
N LEU A 66 -4.24 27.20 25.36
CA LEU A 66 -3.32 27.01 24.24
C LEU A 66 -3.08 25.52 23.94
N LEU A 67 -2.91 24.69 24.97
CA LEU A 67 -2.75 23.24 24.80
C LEU A 67 -4.02 22.59 24.22
N ASN A 68 -5.21 23.01 24.66
CA ASN A 68 -6.46 22.51 24.08
C ASN A 68 -6.62 22.91 22.61
N GLU A 69 -6.24 24.14 22.23
CA GLU A 69 -6.22 24.58 20.84
C GLU A 69 -5.21 23.75 20.01
N GLU A 70 -4.06 23.39 20.58
CA GLU A 70 -3.12 22.50 19.91
C GLU A 70 -3.68 21.09 19.72
N ILE A 71 -4.31 20.50 20.75
CA ILE A 71 -5.00 19.21 20.64
C ILE A 71 -6.04 19.26 19.53
N LYS A 72 -6.82 20.35 19.44
CA LYS A 72 -7.82 20.52 18.39
C LYS A 72 -7.19 20.53 17.00
N ARG A 73 -6.11 21.31 16.80
CA ARG A 73 -5.36 21.32 15.53
C ARG A 73 -4.81 19.94 15.17
N LYS A 74 -4.22 19.21 16.12
CA LYS A 74 -3.71 17.85 15.88
C LYS A 74 -4.83 16.85 15.56
N LYS A 75 -6.00 16.98 16.17
CA LYS A 75 -7.18 16.15 15.85
C LYS A 75 -7.71 16.42 14.44
N ASP A 76 -7.73 17.67 14.01
CA ASP A 76 -8.13 18.00 12.64
C ASP A 76 -7.12 17.46 11.63
N PHE A 77 -5.82 17.60 11.91
CA PHE A 77 -4.77 16.97 11.10
C PHE A 77 -4.86 15.44 11.06
N LEU A 78 -5.24 14.80 12.18
CA LEU A 78 -5.47 13.36 12.24
C LEU A 78 -6.58 12.92 11.28
N LYS A 79 -7.66 13.70 11.16
CA LYS A 79 -8.74 13.43 10.18
C LYS A 79 -8.24 13.53 8.75
N GLU A 80 -7.38 14.51 8.44
CA GLU A 80 -6.78 14.64 7.11
C GLU A 80 -5.92 13.42 6.76
N ILE A 81 -5.14 12.92 7.73
CA ILE A 81 -4.33 11.70 7.55
C ILE A 81 -5.25 10.49 7.34
N ASP A 82 -6.32 10.35 8.13
CA ASP A 82 -7.27 9.24 8.00
C ASP A 82 -7.92 9.23 6.60
N LEU A 83 -8.38 10.40 6.11
CA LEU A 83 -8.92 10.54 4.74
C LEU A 83 -7.89 10.18 3.67
N LYS A 84 -6.62 10.59 3.86
CA LYS A 84 -5.54 10.24 2.93
C LYS A 84 -5.31 8.73 2.90
N ILE A 85 -5.30 8.06 4.05
CA ILE A 85 -5.14 6.61 4.16
C ILE A 85 -6.29 5.88 3.48
N GLU A 86 -7.53 6.34 3.67
CA GLU A 86 -8.70 5.76 3.00
C GLU A 86 -8.57 5.83 1.48
N LYS A 87 -8.23 7.00 0.94
CA LYS A 87 -7.99 7.17 -0.49
C LYS A 87 -6.87 6.26 -1.02
N LEU A 88 -5.74 6.19 -0.34
CA LEU A 88 -4.64 5.31 -0.74
C LEU A 88 -5.04 3.82 -0.74
N LYS A 89 -5.94 3.41 0.17
CA LYS A 89 -6.47 2.05 0.19
C LYS A 89 -7.43 1.78 -0.97
N GLU A 90 -8.24 2.75 -1.35
CA GLU A 90 -9.08 2.66 -2.55
C GLU A 90 -8.22 2.52 -3.80
N ASP A 91 -7.23 3.40 -3.97
CA ASP A 91 -6.27 3.35 -5.09
C ASP A 91 -5.55 1.99 -5.15
N TYR A 92 -5.14 1.45 -3.99
CA TYR A 92 -4.52 0.13 -3.90
C TYR A 92 -5.46 -1.00 -4.34
N GLN A 93 -6.73 -0.95 -3.92
CA GLN A 93 -7.73 -1.96 -4.30
C GLN A 93 -7.98 -1.96 -5.80
N GLU A 94 -8.16 -0.79 -6.40
CA GLU A 94 -8.38 -0.66 -7.85
C GLU A 94 -7.19 -1.20 -8.64
N LEU A 95 -5.98 -0.80 -8.26
CA LEU A 95 -4.75 -1.26 -8.90
C LEU A 95 -4.53 -2.77 -8.72
N SER A 96 -4.90 -3.32 -7.57
CA SER A 96 -4.77 -4.76 -7.28
C SER A 96 -5.69 -5.59 -8.18
N VAL A 97 -6.92 -5.12 -8.39
CA VAL A 97 -7.85 -5.75 -9.36
C VAL A 97 -7.30 -5.68 -10.78
N GLU A 98 -6.72 -4.55 -11.19
CA GLU A 98 -6.09 -4.42 -12.50
C GLU A 98 -4.90 -5.38 -12.66
N TYR A 99 -4.03 -5.46 -11.65
CA TYR A 99 -2.89 -6.35 -11.63
C TYR A 99 -3.31 -7.82 -11.79
N GLU A 100 -4.32 -8.28 -11.04
CA GLU A 100 -4.79 -9.68 -11.13
C GLU A 100 -5.43 -9.98 -12.50
N LYS A 101 -6.14 -9.01 -13.11
CA LYS A 101 -6.65 -9.16 -14.49
C LYS A 101 -5.51 -9.37 -15.49
N ILE A 102 -4.46 -8.54 -15.42
CA ILE A 102 -3.31 -8.64 -16.32
C ILE A 102 -2.57 -9.96 -16.07
N LYS A 103 -2.47 -10.39 -14.81
CA LYS A 103 -1.80 -11.64 -14.42
C LYS A 103 -2.50 -12.84 -15.01
N TYR A 104 -3.82 -12.89 -14.90
CA TYR A 104 -4.63 -13.92 -15.55
C TYR A 104 -4.42 -13.95 -17.08
N LEU A 105 -4.43 -12.79 -17.75
CA LEU A 105 -4.17 -12.72 -19.19
C LEU A 105 -2.77 -13.24 -19.56
N ASN A 106 -1.76 -12.91 -18.75
CA ASN A 106 -0.41 -13.40 -18.96
C ASN A 106 -0.33 -14.94 -18.83
N GLU A 107 -0.95 -15.50 -17.78
CA GLU A 107 -1.00 -16.95 -17.55
C GLU A 107 -1.68 -17.70 -18.71
N VAL A 108 -2.78 -17.15 -19.24
CA VAL A 108 -3.48 -17.71 -20.41
C VAL A 108 -2.56 -17.70 -21.65
N GLU A 109 -1.85 -16.60 -21.91
CA GLU A 109 -0.94 -16.51 -23.06
C GLU A 109 0.32 -17.38 -22.88
N GLU A 110 0.83 -17.54 -21.66
CA GLU A 110 1.91 -18.49 -21.35
C GLU A 110 1.47 -19.94 -21.60
N LYS A 111 0.27 -20.30 -21.18
CA LYS A 111 -0.30 -21.63 -21.44
C LYS A 111 -0.41 -21.91 -22.95
N LYS A 112 -0.96 -20.98 -23.73
CA LYS A 112 -1.03 -21.10 -25.20
C LYS A 112 0.35 -21.23 -25.84
N ARG A 113 1.34 -20.46 -25.36
CA ARG A 113 2.74 -20.55 -25.84
C ARG A 113 3.31 -21.93 -25.57
N LYS A 114 3.09 -22.47 -24.38
CA LYS A 114 3.55 -23.81 -23.99
C LYS A 114 2.91 -24.89 -24.86
N GLU A 115 1.59 -24.87 -25.02
CA GLU A 115 0.86 -25.83 -25.86
C GLU A 115 1.31 -25.80 -27.32
N ALA A 116 1.51 -24.59 -27.89
CA ALA A 116 2.01 -24.44 -29.25
C ALA A 116 3.44 -24.97 -29.42
N LYS A 117 4.29 -24.81 -28.40
CA LYS A 117 5.66 -25.34 -28.40
C LYS A 117 5.67 -26.86 -28.34
N GLU A 118 4.90 -27.45 -27.44
CA GLU A 118 4.76 -28.91 -27.31
C GLU A 118 4.22 -29.54 -28.59
N GLU A 119 3.25 -28.89 -29.26
CA GLU A 119 2.71 -29.36 -30.53
C GLU A 119 3.74 -29.30 -31.67
N LYS A 120 4.57 -28.26 -31.70
CA LYS A 120 5.67 -28.15 -32.67
C LYS A 120 6.73 -29.23 -32.43
N GLU A 121 7.11 -29.45 -31.17
CA GLU A 121 8.06 -30.49 -30.77
C GLU A 121 7.54 -31.89 -31.12
N ARG A 122 6.24 -32.17 -30.91
CA ARG A 122 5.62 -33.44 -31.33
C ARG A 122 5.76 -33.67 -32.83
N LYS A 123 5.40 -32.68 -33.66
CA LYS A 123 5.50 -32.78 -35.13
C LYS A 123 6.94 -33.00 -35.59
N GLU A 124 7.89 -32.29 -35.01
CA GLU A 124 9.31 -32.45 -35.34
C GLU A 124 9.81 -33.86 -34.99
N LEU A 125 9.37 -34.45 -33.88
CA LEU A 125 9.70 -35.83 -33.51
C LEU A 125 9.09 -36.86 -34.47
N ASP A 126 7.84 -36.68 -34.87
CA ASP A 126 7.16 -37.54 -35.85
C ASP A 126 7.85 -37.49 -37.22
N ASP A 127 8.28 -36.30 -37.65
CA ASP A 127 9.04 -36.11 -38.89
C ASP A 127 10.40 -36.82 -38.82
N ILE A 128 11.13 -36.67 -37.71
CA ILE A 128 12.41 -37.36 -37.48
C ILE A 128 12.22 -38.88 -37.48
N ALA A 129 11.20 -39.38 -36.79
CA ALA A 129 10.88 -40.80 -36.75
C ALA A 129 10.58 -41.36 -38.15
N SER A 130 9.81 -40.62 -38.96
CA SER A 130 9.48 -40.99 -40.34
C SER A 130 10.73 -41.04 -41.22
N ILE A 131 11.64 -40.07 -41.10
CA ILE A 131 12.93 -40.05 -41.82
C ILE A 131 13.80 -41.25 -41.42
N LEU A 132 13.91 -41.54 -40.13
CA LEU A 132 14.71 -42.67 -39.62
C LEU A 132 14.16 -44.02 -40.10
N PHE A 133 12.84 -44.18 -40.07
CA PHE A 133 12.18 -45.39 -40.56
C PHE A 133 12.42 -45.58 -42.06
N ALA A 134 12.18 -44.55 -42.87
CA ALA A 134 12.40 -44.59 -44.31
C ALA A 134 13.86 -44.87 -44.71
N ARG A 135 14.83 -44.49 -43.86
CA ARG A 135 16.25 -44.78 -44.07
C ARG A 135 16.61 -46.24 -43.75
N ARG A 136 15.85 -46.91 -42.88
CA ARG A 136 16.08 -48.30 -42.47
C ARG A 136 15.52 -49.32 -43.46
N GLU A 137 14.51 -48.94 -44.26
CA GLU A 137 13.92 -49.77 -45.31
C GLU A 137 14.64 -49.68 -46.68
N ARG A 138 15.76 -48.94 -46.75
CA ARG A 138 16.70 -48.96 -47.88
C ARG A 138 17.93 -49.78 -47.53
#